data_AF-A0A4Y3TL70-F1
#
_entry.id   AF-A0A4Y3TL70-F1
#
_cell.length_a   1.000
_cell.length_b   1.000
_cell.length_c   1.000
_cell.angle_alpha   90.00
_cell.angle_beta   90.00
_cell.angle_gamma   90.00
#
_symmetry.space_group_name_H-M   'P 1'
#
loop_
_entity.id
_entity.type
_entity.pdbx_description
1 polymer ?
#
loop_
_entity_poly.entity_id
_entity_poly.type
_entity_poly.pdbx_seq_one_letter_code
_entity_poly.pdbx_strand_id
1 'polypeptide(L)' 'MKLDIEGMEYRVLDAFFREASPSLYPQHIILERPTQKSAWSGLSMLLIQSGLYRIAGRTRANLLLSRQKPSVIG' A
#
# COMPACT_ATOMS: atom_id res chain seq x y z
N MET A 1 -11.53 2.65 -7.22
CA MET A 1 -10.64 3.01 -8.34
C MET A 1 -9.62 1.90 -8.51
N LYS A 2 -9.40 1.40 -9.73
CA LYS A 2 -8.32 0.45 -10.05
C LYS A 2 -7.32 1.20 -10.94
N LEU A 3 -6.04 1.10 -10.63
CA LEU A 3 -4.94 1.61 -11.44
C LEU A 3 -4.13 0.41 -11.92
N ASP A 4 -3.90 0.33 -13.22
CA ASP A 4 -3.04 -0.67 -13.83
C ASP A 4 -1.81 0.05 -14.35
N ILE A 5 -0.67 -0.21 -13.73
CA ILE A 5 0.59 0.50 -13.97
C ILE A 5 1.64 -0.57 -14.07
N GLU A 6 2.32 -0.69 -15.20
CA GLU A 6 3.39 -1.68 -15.37
C GLU A 6 4.76 -1.02 -15.13
N GLY A 7 5.52 -1.56 -14.18
CA GLY A 7 6.93 -1.22 -13.95
C GLY A 7 7.19 0.15 -13.31
N MET A 8 6.16 0.93 -13.00
CA MET A 8 6.24 2.28 -12.41
C MET A 8 5.39 2.44 -11.14
N GLU A 9 4.83 1.34 -10.63
CA GLU A 9 3.91 1.28 -9.50
C GLU A 9 4.49 1.98 -8.27
N TYR A 10 5.78 1.72 -8.00
CA TYR A 10 6.49 2.32 -6.87
C TYR A 10 6.53 3.85 -6.96
N ARG A 11 6.92 4.40 -8.10
CA ARG A 11 7.09 5.86 -8.27
C ARG A 11 5.76 6.59 -8.20
N VAL A 12 4.70 5.99 -8.75
CA VAL A 12 3.35 6.56 -8.70
C VAL A 12 2.81 6.54 -7.29
N LEU A 13 2.96 5.42 -6.57
CA LEU A 13 2.51 5.35 -5.18
C LEU A 13 3.32 6.28 -4.27
N ASP A 14 4.65 6.38 -4.46
CA ASP A 14 5.51 7.29 -3.70
C ASP A 14 5.10 8.75 -3.91
N ALA A 15 4.94 9.17 -5.16
CA ALA A 15 4.46 10.52 -5.48
C ALA A 15 3.07 10.79 -4.88
N PHE A 16 2.13 9.84 -5.01
CA PHE A 16 0.80 9.98 -4.43
C PHE A 16 0.85 10.17 -2.91
N PHE A 17 1.57 9.32 -2.17
CA PHE A 17 1.65 9.43 -0.72
C PHE A 17 2.46 10.63 -0.22
N ARG A 18 3.33 11.19 -1.06
CA ARG A 18 4.05 12.43 -0.73
C ARG A 18 3.20 13.68 -0.92
N GLU A 19 2.33 13.69 -1.93
CA GLU A 19 1.63 14.90 -2.37
C GLU A 19 0.14 14.93 -1.98
N ALA A 20 -0.50 13.76 -1.83
CA ALA A 20 -1.91 13.69 -1.47
C ALA A 20 -2.12 13.97 0.03
N SER A 21 -3.21 14.69 0.35
CA SER A 21 -3.68 14.81 1.72
C SER A 21 -3.99 13.42 2.32
N PRO A 22 -3.63 13.15 3.59
CA PRO A 22 -3.99 11.89 4.26
C PRO A 22 -5.49 11.56 4.29
N SER A 23 -6.35 12.57 4.11
CA SER A 23 -7.79 12.40 3.97
C SER A 23 -8.19 11.65 2.69
N LEU A 24 -7.36 11.70 1.64
CA LEU A 24 -7.56 11.05 0.34
C LEU A 24 -6.94 9.66 0.27
N TYR A 25 -6.26 9.22 1.33
CA TYR A 25 -5.61 7.91 1.34
C TYR A 25 -6.65 6.79 1.20
N PRO A 26 -6.43 5.83 0.28
CA PRO A 26 -7.37 4.74 0.06
C PRO A 26 -7.64 3.95 1.33
N GLN A 27 -8.89 3.51 1.55
CA GLN A 27 -9.18 2.60 2.66
C GLN A 27 -8.56 1.22 2.43
N HIS A 28 -8.45 0.81 1.17
CA HIS A 28 -7.89 -0.48 0.76
C HIS A 28 -6.97 -0.30 -0.44
N ILE A 29 -5.85 -1.02 -0.44
CA ILE A 29 -4.89 -1.09 -1.54
C ILE A 29 -4.65 -2.56 -1.84
N ILE A 30 -4.78 -2.94 -3.11
CA ILE A 30 -4.40 -4.27 -3.59
C ILE A 30 -3.10 -4.10 -4.36
N LEU A 31 -2.08 -4.83 -3.94
CA LEU A 31 -0.79 -4.89 -4.62
C LEU A 31 -0.60 -6.30 -5.17
N GLU A 32 -0.07 -6.41 -6.38
CA GLU A 32 0.40 -7.70 -6.87
C GLU A 32 1.59 -8.17 -6.03
N ARG A 33 1.63 -9.48 -5.74
CA ARG A 33 2.76 -10.06 -5.05
C ARG A 33 3.91 -10.25 -6.04
N PRO A 34 5.07 -9.67 -5.77
CA PRO A 34 6.26 -9.97 -6.55
C PRO A 34 6.56 -11.46 -6.42
N THR A 35 6.84 -12.10 -7.55
CA THR A 35 7.21 -13.53 -7.62
C THR A 35 8.54 -13.82 -6.92
N GLN A 36 9.38 -12.80 -6.72
CA GLN A 36 10.64 -12.88 -5.99
C GLN A 36 10.57 -12.18 -4.63
N LYS A 37 11.10 -12.83 -3.59
CA LYS A 37 11.15 -12.29 -2.21
C LYS A 37 11.93 -10.97 -2.12
N SER A 38 12.95 -10.79 -2.94
CA SER A 38 13.77 -9.57 -3.07
C SER A 38 13.01 -8.41 -3.71
N ALA A 39 11.92 -8.69 -4.43
CA ALA A 39 11.13 -7.70 -5.16
C ALA A 39 9.91 -7.21 -4.35
N TRP A 40 9.77 -7.61 -3.07
CA TRP A 40 8.84 -6.95 -2.15
C TRP A 40 9.07 -5.44 -2.22
N SER A 41 8.14 -4.73 -2.87
CA SER A 41 8.34 -3.32 -3.17
C SER A 41 8.56 -2.58 -1.86
N GLY A 42 9.60 -1.74 -1.82
CA GLY A 42 9.94 -0.97 -0.63
C GLY A 42 8.75 -0.19 -0.07
N LEU A 43 7.76 0.14 -0.92
CA LEU A 43 6.53 0.84 -0.54
C LEU A 43 5.53 -0.02 0.24
N SER A 44 5.39 -1.32 -0.06
CA SER A 44 4.58 -2.22 0.77
C SER A 44 5.14 -2.36 2.18
N MET A 45 6.48 -2.43 2.30
CA MET A 45 7.18 -2.38 3.58
C MET A 45 7.02 -1.02 4.26
N LEU A 46 7.15 0.09 3.53
CA LEU A 46 7.08 1.45 4.06
C LEU A 46 5.66 1.82 4.55
N LEU A 47 4.62 1.41 3.83
CA LEU A 47 3.22 1.60 4.25
C LEU A 47 2.85 0.76 5.49
N ILE A 48 3.45 -0.42 5.64
CA ILE A 48 3.27 -1.26 6.84
C ILE A 48 4.11 -0.72 8.01
N GLN A 49 5.38 -0.38 7.78
CA GLN A 49 6.29 0.15 8.81
C GLN A 49 5.85 1.51 9.34
N SER A 50 5.22 2.35 8.52
CA SER A 50 4.65 3.63 8.96
C SER A 50 3.40 3.48 9.85
N GLY A 51 2.84 2.27 9.99
CA GLY A 51 1.60 2.04 10.75
C GLY A 51 0.35 2.62 10.10
N LEU A 52 0.46 3.18 8.90
CA LEU A 52 -0.69 3.72 8.17
C LEU A 52 -1.59 2.62 7.60
N TYR A 53 -1.00 1.48 7.24
CA TYR A 53 -1.72 0.33 6.68
C TYR A 53 -1.29 -0.96 7.36
N ARG A 54 -2.23 -1.91 7.41
CA ARG A 54 -1.96 -3.29 7.83
C ARG A 54 -2.32 -4.27 6.72
N ILE A 55 -1.68 -5.43 6.74
CA ILE A 55 -2.08 -6.56 5.88
C ILE A 55 -3.43 -7.07 6.38
N ALA A 56 -4.46 -6.97 5.54
CA ALA A 56 -5.80 -7.46 5.83
C ALA A 56 -6.12 -8.78 5.12
N GLY A 57 -5.40 -9.11 4.05
CA GLY A 57 -5.60 -10.36 3.32
C GLY A 57 -4.45 -10.67 2.38
N ARG A 58 -4.30 -11.95 2.04
CA ARG A 58 -3.25 -12.46 1.16
C ARG A 58 -3.79 -13.59 0.29
N THR A 59 -3.48 -13.55 -1.00
CA THR A 59 -3.69 -14.65 -1.94
C THR A 59 -2.38 -15.00 -2.63
N ARG A 60 -2.36 -16.00 -3.51
CA ARG A 60 -1.16 -16.36 -4.30
C ARG A 60 -0.58 -15.17 -5.06
N ALA A 61 -1.45 -14.37 -5.68
CA ALA A 61 -1.06 -13.28 -6.57
C ALA A 61 -1.16 -11.89 -5.94
N ASN A 62 -1.88 -11.72 -4.82
CA ASN A 62 -2.22 -10.39 -4.31
C ASN A 62 -1.97 -10.23 -2.80
N LEU A 63 -1.71 -8.99 -2.42
CA LEU A 63 -1.65 -8.50 -1.05
C LEU A 63 -2.71 -7.42 -0.88
N LEU A 64 -3.62 -7.60 0.08
CA LEU A 64 -4.59 -6.60 0.48
C LEU A 64 -4.07 -5.85 1.71
N LEU A 65 -3.87 -4.56 1.55
CA LEU A 65 -3.57 -3.62 2.63
C LEU A 65 -4.84 -2.83 2.96
N SER A 66 -5.09 -2.63 4.25
CA SER A 66 -6.20 -1.80 4.75
C SER A 66 -5.67 -0.72 5.65
N ARG A 67 -6.17 0.51 5.47
CA ARG A 67 -5.77 1.67 6.26
C ARG A 67 -6.12 1.42 7.73
N GLN A 68 -5.18 1.68 8.63
CA GLN A 68 -5.48 1.68 10.06
C GLN A 68 -6.31 2.92 10.35
N LYS A 69 -7.42 2.75 11.09
CA LYS A 69 -8.09 3.93 11.65
C LYS A 69 -7.08 4.62 12.56
N PRO A 70 -6.98 5.95 12.55
CA PRO A 70 -6.26 6.66 13.59
C PRO A 70 -6.82 6.16 14.92
N SER A 71 -5.96 5.57 15.75
CA SER A 71 -6.34 5.25 17.12
C SER A 71 -6.69 6.58 17.76
N VAL A 72 -7.99 6.85 17.95
CA VAL A 72 -8.41 7.94 18.82
C VAL A 72 -7.96 7.48 20.20
N ILE A 73 -6.85 8.03 20.66
CA ILE A 73 -6.44 7.91 22.05
C ILE A 73 -7.44 8.79 22.80
N GLY A 74 -8.46 8.15 23.37
CA GLY A 74 -9.37 8.77 24.32
C GLY A 74 -8.71 8.96 25.67
#